data_AF-A0A8C4PZV8-F1
#
_entry.id   AF-A0A8C4PZV8-F1
#
_cell.length_a   1.000
_cell.length_b   1.000
_cell.length_c   1.000
_cell.angle_alpha   90.00
_cell.angle_beta   90.00
_cell.angle_gamma   90.00
#
_symmetry.space_group_name_H-M   'P 1'
#
loop_
_entity.id
_entity.type
_entity.pdbx_description
1 polymer ?
#
loop_
_entity_poly.entity_id
_entity_poly.type
_entity_poly.pdbx_seq_one_letter_code
_entity_poly.pdbx_strand_id
1 'polypeptide(L)'
;MKTLWSLRWCLCCAIIILAELWSCHGARPKLPITPARAEHEVVRGGASAAGCSFGGRFYALKESWNPDLGDPFGVMPCVNCFCEPLHHRRGKLYGKVSCKNMKHTCPRLACTDSMVLPGDCCKTCLEGSIFQKSHRYDGM
;
A
#
# COMPACT_ATOMS: atom_id res chain seq x y z
N MET A 1 57.07 6.19 -41.16
CA MET A 1 55.83 6.79 -40.60
C MET A 1 54.59 5.88 -40.65
N LYS A 2 54.56 4.74 -41.37
CA LYS A 2 53.40 3.83 -41.44
C LYS A 2 53.44 2.64 -40.45
N THR A 3 54.56 2.43 -39.76
CA THR A 3 54.77 1.31 -38.83
C THR A 3 54.40 1.63 -37.37
N LEU A 4 54.29 2.92 -37.00
CA LEU A 4 53.89 3.33 -35.65
C LEU A 4 52.37 3.20 -35.40
N TRP A 5 51.53 3.27 -36.44
CA TRP A 5 50.07 3.16 -36.30
C TRP A 5 49.60 1.71 -36.13
N SER A 6 50.30 0.75 -36.74
CA SER A 6 50.00 -0.67 -36.59
C SER A 6 50.35 -1.18 -35.18
N LEU A 7 51.46 -0.72 -34.60
CA LEU A 7 51.86 -1.06 -33.24
C LEU A 7 50.92 -0.46 -32.17
N ARG A 8 50.42 0.77 -32.41
CA ARG A 8 49.44 1.43 -31.51
C ARG A 8 48.07 0.73 -31.52
N TRP A 9 47.67 0.15 -32.66
CA TRP A 9 46.41 -0.59 -32.77
C TRP A 9 46.49 -1.95 -32.06
N CYS A 10 47.61 -2.66 -32.19
CA CYS A 10 47.82 -3.94 -31.49
C CYS A 10 47.90 -3.79 -29.96
N LEU A 11 48.54 -2.72 -29.46
CA LEU A 11 48.61 -2.45 -28.02
C LEU A 11 47.24 -2.13 -27.42
N CYS A 12 46.35 -1.41 -28.13
CA CYS A 12 44.98 -1.16 -27.67
C CYS A 12 44.14 -2.45 -27.60
N CYS A 13 44.28 -3.37 -28.56
CA CYS A 13 43.55 -4.65 -28.54
C CYS A 13 44.02 -5.56 -27.38
N ALA A 14 45.32 -5.57 -27.07
CA ALA A 14 45.86 -6.34 -25.95
C ALA A 14 45.37 -5.82 -24.58
N ILE A 15 45.21 -4.50 -24.43
CA ILE A 15 44.70 -3.88 -23.19
C ILE A 15 43.22 -4.21 -22.96
N ILE A 16 42.40 -4.25 -24.02
CA ILE A 16 40.98 -4.62 -23.92
C ILE A 16 40.82 -6.10 -23.52
N ILE A 17 41.65 -7.00 -24.07
CA ILE A 17 41.60 -8.43 -23.71
C ILE A 17 42.06 -8.68 -22.26
N LEU A 18 43.01 -7.89 -21.75
CA LEU A 18 43.45 -7.97 -20.34
C LEU A 18 42.41 -7.40 -19.36
N ALA A 19 41.61 -6.41 -19.76
CA ALA A 19 40.57 -5.82 -18.91
C ALA A 19 39.39 -6.78 -18.66
N GLU A 20 39.05 -7.65 -19.62
CA GLU A 20 37.97 -8.63 -19.50
C GLU A 20 38.31 -9.83 -18.58
N LEU A 21 39.60 -10.04 -18.27
CA LEU A 21 40.05 -11.10 -17.35
C LEU A 21 40.06 -10.66 -15.88
N TRP A 22 39.95 -9.36 -15.58
CA TRP A 22 39.94 -8.87 -14.19
C TRP A 22 38.53 -8.79 -13.58
N SER A 23 37.47 -8.87 -14.41
CA SER A 23 36.09 -8.69 -13.95
C SER A 23 35.44 -9.93 -13.32
N CYS A 24 36.14 -11.07 -13.22
CA CYS A 24 35.54 -12.33 -12.73
C CYS A 24 36.02 -12.84 -11.36
N HIS A 25 36.86 -12.12 -10.61
CA HIS A 25 37.35 -12.59 -9.29
C HIS A 25 36.74 -11.86 -8.09
N GLY A 26 35.42 -11.70 -8.09
CA GLY A 26 34.64 -11.23 -6.94
C GLY A 26 33.70 -12.29 -6.39
N ALA A 27 34.20 -13.49 -6.07
CA ALA A 27 33.42 -14.52 -5.40
C ALA A 27 33.05 -14.06 -3.98
N ARG A 28 31.83 -13.58 -3.79
CA ARG A 28 31.27 -13.19 -2.48
C ARG A 28 30.96 -14.46 -1.69
N PRO A 29 31.59 -14.74 -0.54
CA PRO A 29 31.28 -15.94 0.24
C PRO A 29 29.87 -15.82 0.83
N LYS A 30 29.01 -16.81 0.56
CA LYS A 30 27.71 -16.97 1.22
C LYS A 30 27.95 -17.32 2.69
N LEU A 31 27.65 -16.40 3.60
CA LEU A 31 27.56 -16.70 5.03
C LEU A 31 26.29 -17.52 5.36
N PRO A 32 26.29 -18.33 6.43
CA PRO A 32 25.17 -19.17 6.80
C PRO A 32 23.99 -18.32 7.27
N ILE A 33 22.79 -18.62 6.78
CA ILE A 33 21.56 -17.94 7.16
C ILE A 33 21.16 -18.40 8.57
N THR A 34 21.29 -17.51 9.56
CA THR A 34 20.62 -17.62 10.86
C THR A 34 19.18 -17.10 10.74
N PRO A 35 18.16 -17.79 11.27
CA PRO A 35 16.79 -17.30 11.23
C PRO A 35 16.56 -16.39 12.44
N ALA A 36 16.66 -15.07 12.24
CA ALA A 36 16.21 -14.12 13.25
C ALA A 36 15.75 -12.80 12.63
N ARG A 37 14.42 -12.63 12.68
CA ARG A 37 13.67 -11.37 12.72
C ARG A 37 13.55 -10.58 11.41
N ALA A 38 12.30 -10.48 10.96
CA ALA A 38 11.85 -9.60 9.91
C ALA A 38 12.24 -8.15 10.22
N GLU A 39 13.23 -7.64 9.50
CA GLU A 39 13.59 -6.23 9.51
C GLU A 39 13.49 -5.71 8.08
N HIS A 40 12.35 -5.09 7.79
CA HIS A 40 12.19 -3.91 6.94
C HIS A 40 13.18 -3.75 5.76
N GLU A 41 13.29 -4.75 4.89
CA GLU A 41 13.85 -4.53 3.56
C GLU A 41 12.83 -3.76 2.73
N VAL A 42 12.97 -2.44 2.73
CA VAL A 42 12.47 -1.58 1.65
C VAL A 42 13.14 -2.07 0.38
N VAL A 43 12.46 -2.95 -0.36
CA VAL A 43 12.85 -3.46 -1.67
C VAL A 43 13.01 -2.27 -2.61
N ARG A 44 14.21 -1.72 -2.66
CA ARG A 44 14.66 -0.79 -3.69
C ARG A 44 15.28 -1.63 -4.80
N GLY A 45 14.48 -1.96 -5.81
CA GLY A 45 14.98 -2.50 -7.09
C GLY A 45 14.29 -3.77 -7.57
N GLY A 46 13.01 -3.69 -7.90
CA GLY A 46 12.28 -4.77 -8.58
C GLY A 46 10.80 -4.41 -8.60
N ALA A 47 10.21 -4.24 -9.79
CA ALA A 47 8.81 -3.89 -10.07
C ALA A 47 8.06 -3.23 -8.89
N SER A 48 8.00 -1.89 -8.87
CA SER A 48 7.16 -1.12 -7.94
C SER A 48 5.84 -1.85 -7.67
N ALA A 49 5.67 -2.39 -6.47
CA ALA A 49 4.49 -3.19 -6.11
C ALA A 49 3.23 -2.41 -6.47
N ALA A 50 2.31 -3.03 -7.20
CA ALA A 50 1.06 -2.37 -7.58
C ALA A 50 0.18 -2.19 -6.33
N GLY A 51 -0.20 -0.96 -6.02
CA GLY A 51 -0.97 -0.61 -4.84
C GLY A 51 -1.18 0.89 -4.72
N CYS A 52 -1.67 1.33 -3.57
CA CYS A 52 -1.99 2.71 -3.27
C CYS A 52 -1.08 3.26 -2.16
N SER A 53 -0.63 4.50 -2.32
CA SER A 53 0.06 5.22 -1.25
C SER A 53 -0.87 6.32 -0.73
N PHE A 54 -1.16 6.31 0.56
CA PHE A 54 -2.02 7.31 1.21
C PHE A 54 -1.55 7.56 2.65
N GLY A 55 -1.41 8.83 3.05
CA GLY A 55 -1.02 9.18 4.43
C GLY A 55 0.32 8.59 4.89
N GLY A 56 1.30 8.44 3.97
CA GLY A 56 2.59 7.81 4.27
C GLY A 56 2.56 6.29 4.44
N ARG A 57 1.40 5.65 4.25
CA ARG A 57 1.23 4.19 4.28
C ARG A 57 1.00 3.65 2.88
N PHE A 58 1.37 2.39 2.68
CA PHE A 58 1.09 1.65 1.45
C PHE A 58 -0.03 0.65 1.69
N TYR A 59 -0.97 0.59 0.77
CA TYR A 59 -2.14 -0.28 0.79
C TYR A 59 -2.12 -1.17 -0.46
N ALA A 60 -2.37 -2.46 -0.29
CA ALA A 60 -2.47 -3.41 -1.39
C ALA A 60 -3.70 -3.12 -2.26
N LEU A 61 -3.69 -3.60 -3.51
CA LEU A 61 -4.87 -3.55 -4.37
C LEU A 61 -6.04 -4.29 -3.71
N LYS A 62 -7.23 -3.68 -3.80
CA LYS A 62 -8.47 -4.14 -3.16
C LYS A 62 -8.45 -4.11 -1.64
N GLU A 63 -7.48 -3.45 -1.02
CA GLU A 63 -7.52 -3.18 0.41
C GLU A 63 -8.51 -2.06 0.72
N SER A 64 -9.16 -2.16 1.88
CA SER A 64 -10.10 -1.16 2.40
C SER A 64 -9.65 -0.73 3.80
N TRP A 65 -9.74 0.56 4.09
CA TRP A 65 -9.32 1.11 5.38
C TRP A 65 -10.09 2.38 5.75
N ASN A 66 -10.07 2.72 7.03
CA ASN A 66 -10.45 4.04 7.52
C ASN A 66 -9.21 4.95 7.55
N PRO A 67 -9.24 6.13 6.89
CA PRO A 67 -8.07 6.99 6.88
C PRO A 67 -7.84 7.61 8.25
N ASP A 68 -6.58 7.75 8.60
CA ASP A 68 -6.12 8.52 9.75
C ASP A 68 -5.64 9.90 9.24
N LEU A 69 -6.29 10.96 9.70
CA LEU A 69 -5.95 12.33 9.35
C LEU A 69 -4.88 12.93 10.28
N GLY A 70 -4.42 12.17 11.27
CA GLY A 70 -3.51 12.63 12.32
C GLY A 70 -4.19 13.56 13.32
N ASP A 71 -3.43 14.02 14.30
CA ASP A 71 -3.96 14.92 15.34
C ASP A 71 -4.46 16.25 14.76
N PRO A 72 -5.60 16.78 15.25
CA PRO A 72 -6.45 16.27 16.36
C PRO A 72 -7.56 15.29 15.92
N PHE A 73 -7.62 14.93 14.64
CA PHE A 73 -8.79 14.24 14.05
C PHE A 73 -8.71 12.72 14.16
N GLY A 74 -7.51 12.15 14.08
CA GLY A 74 -7.28 10.71 14.13
C GLY A 74 -7.97 9.94 13.01
N VAL A 75 -8.35 8.69 13.32
CA VAL A 75 -9.06 7.80 12.40
C VAL A 75 -10.49 8.27 12.17
N MET A 76 -10.90 8.34 10.90
CA MET A 76 -12.25 8.71 10.48
C MET A 76 -13.08 7.45 10.16
N PRO A 77 -13.81 6.85 11.14
CA PRO A 77 -14.45 5.54 10.97
C PRO A 77 -15.58 5.54 9.92
N CYS A 78 -16.19 6.70 9.67
CA CYS A 78 -17.24 6.85 8.66
C CYS A 78 -16.73 7.04 7.23
N VAL A 79 -15.44 7.26 7.05
CA VAL A 79 -14.83 7.33 5.72
C VAL A 79 -14.19 5.98 5.45
N ASN A 80 -14.63 5.30 4.40
CA ASN A 80 -14.01 4.08 3.94
C ASN A 80 -13.27 4.38 2.64
N CYS A 81 -11.96 4.19 2.67
CA CYS A 81 -11.10 4.25 1.50
C CYS A 81 -10.86 2.85 0.96
N PHE A 82 -10.73 2.74 -0.36
CA PHE A 82 -10.50 1.51 -1.08
C PHE A 82 -9.44 1.73 -2.16
N CYS A 83 -8.53 0.76 -2.31
CA CYS A 83 -7.51 0.79 -3.35
C CYS A 83 -8.02 0.08 -4.61
N GLU A 84 -8.59 0.86 -5.54
CA GLU A 84 -9.13 0.36 -6.79
C GLU A 84 -8.01 -0.10 -7.74
N PRO A 85 -8.04 -1.35 -8.24
CA PRO A 85 -7.12 -1.80 -9.26
C PRO A 85 -7.47 -1.16 -10.61
N LEU A 86 -6.52 -0.46 -11.21
CA LEU A 86 -6.68 0.22 -12.48
C LEU A 86 -5.61 -0.23 -13.48
N HIS A 87 -6.02 -0.56 -14.70
CA HIS A 87 -5.12 -0.94 -15.78
C HIS A 87 -4.72 0.29 -16.59
N HIS A 88 -3.41 0.54 -16.73
CA HIS A 88 -2.92 1.54 -17.67
C HIS A 88 -2.92 0.99 -19.11
N ARG A 89 -2.96 1.88 -20.11
CA ARG A 89 -2.90 1.51 -21.54
C ARG A 89 -1.70 0.64 -21.93
N ARG A 90 -0.62 0.65 -21.13
CA ARG A 90 0.59 -0.16 -21.33
C ARG A 90 0.54 -1.53 -20.62
N GLY A 91 -0.61 -1.96 -20.12
CA GLY A 91 -0.78 -3.24 -19.42
C GLY A 91 -0.33 -3.24 -17.94
N LYS A 92 0.33 -2.18 -17.46
CA LYS A 92 0.74 -2.06 -16.06
C LYS A 92 -0.47 -1.83 -15.15
N LEU A 93 -0.61 -2.68 -14.13
CA LEU A 93 -1.59 -2.54 -13.07
C LEU A 93 -1.10 -1.52 -12.02
N TYR A 94 -1.97 -0.61 -11.60
CA TYR A 94 -1.69 0.37 -10.54
C TYR A 94 -2.92 0.55 -9.65
N GLY A 95 -2.71 1.11 -8.46
CA GLY A 95 -3.79 1.39 -7.51
C GLY A 95 -4.25 2.85 -7.60
N LYS A 96 -5.56 3.07 -7.51
CA LYS A 96 -6.17 4.39 -7.31
C LYS A 96 -6.96 4.38 -6.00
N VAL A 97 -6.68 5.35 -5.14
CA VAL A 97 -7.45 5.51 -3.90
C VAL A 97 -8.82 6.10 -4.21
N SER A 98 -9.87 5.49 -3.67
CA SER A 98 -11.26 5.92 -3.77
C SER A 98 -11.87 5.91 -2.37
N CYS A 99 -12.29 7.06 -1.85
CA CYS A 99 -12.84 7.19 -0.50
C CYS A 99 -14.30 7.63 -0.55
N LYS A 100 -15.13 7.00 0.29
CA LYS A 100 -16.57 7.29 0.38
C LYS A 100 -16.98 7.49 1.84
N ASN A 101 -17.80 8.49 2.08
CA ASN A 101 -18.42 8.71 3.39
C ASN A 101 -19.70 7.87 3.49
N MET A 102 -19.71 6.91 4.42
CA MET A 102 -20.85 6.00 4.62
C MET A 102 -21.83 6.47 5.70
N LYS A 103 -21.61 7.63 6.34
CA LYS A 103 -22.44 8.11 7.46
C LYS A 103 -23.93 8.17 7.12
N HIS A 104 -24.26 8.52 5.87
CA HIS A 104 -25.64 8.61 5.39
C HIS A 104 -26.28 7.25 5.08
N THR A 105 -25.48 6.19 5.01
CA THR A 105 -25.91 4.81 4.73
C THR A 105 -26.12 4.01 6.02
N CYS A 106 -25.81 4.58 7.19
CA CYS A 106 -26.06 3.92 8.46
C CYS A 106 -27.55 3.55 8.64
N PRO A 107 -27.85 2.36 9.18
CA PRO A 107 -29.22 1.94 9.41
C PRO A 107 -29.90 2.87 10.41
N ARG A 108 -31.20 3.13 10.20
CA ARG A 108 -32.03 3.81 11.21
C ARG A 108 -32.36 2.81 12.31
N LEU A 109 -32.00 3.16 13.54
CA LEU A 109 -32.33 2.38 14.73
C LEU A 109 -33.69 2.82 15.28
N ALA A 110 -34.42 1.87 15.87
CA ALA A 110 -35.71 2.10 16.52
C ALA A 110 -35.63 2.12 18.06
N CYS A 111 -34.42 2.05 18.64
CA CYS A 111 -34.21 2.11 20.07
C CYS A 111 -33.99 3.55 20.54
N THR A 112 -34.44 3.87 21.76
CA THR A 112 -34.22 5.18 22.38
C THR A 112 -32.75 5.38 22.76
N ASP A 113 -32.15 4.35 23.34
CA ASP A 113 -30.77 4.39 23.81
C ASP A 113 -29.83 3.75 22.79
N SER A 114 -29.01 4.59 22.16
CA SER A 114 -28.02 4.17 21.17
C SER A 114 -26.67 4.86 21.42
N MET A 115 -25.57 4.11 21.21
CA MET A 115 -24.20 4.63 21.35
C MET A 115 -23.36 4.30 20.11
N VAL A 116 -22.26 5.02 19.91
CA VAL A 116 -21.24 4.67 18.91
C VAL A 116 -20.11 3.95 19.63
N LEU A 117 -19.77 2.74 19.17
CA LEU A 117 -18.66 1.98 19.74
C LEU A 117 -17.31 2.54 19.23
N PRO A 118 -16.22 2.38 20.00
CA PRO A 118 -14.89 2.78 19.55
C PRO A 118 -14.52 2.12 18.22
N GLY A 119 -14.20 2.94 17.22
CA GLY A 119 -13.85 2.48 15.87
C GLY A 119 -15.04 2.30 14.91
N ASP A 120 -16.27 2.35 15.40
CA ASP A 120 -17.46 2.22 14.56
C ASP A 120 -17.93 3.57 14.01
N CYS A 121 -18.48 3.55 12.80
CA CYS A 121 -19.15 4.71 12.23
C CYS A 121 -20.60 4.83 12.72
N CYS A 122 -21.33 3.72 12.70
CA CYS A 122 -22.76 3.71 12.96
C CYS A 122 -23.06 3.50 14.45
N LYS A 123 -24.23 3.96 14.88
CA LYS A 123 -24.71 3.70 16.23
C LYS A 123 -25.15 2.25 16.36
N THR A 124 -25.08 1.72 17.57
CA THR A 124 -25.64 0.45 18.00
C THR A 124 -26.60 0.67 19.17
N CYS A 125 -27.65 -0.15 19.25
CA CYS A 125 -28.59 -0.14 20.37
C CYS A 125 -27.94 -0.74 21.61
N LEU A 126 -28.21 -0.17 22.78
CA LEU A 126 -27.73 -0.76 24.03
C LEU A 126 -28.51 -2.03 24.34
N GLU A 127 -27.82 -3.06 24.82
CA GLU A 127 -28.45 -4.28 25.33
C GLU A 127 -29.46 -3.87 26.43
N GLY A 128 -30.76 -4.12 26.21
CA GLY A 128 -31.84 -3.69 27.11
C GLY A 128 -32.65 -2.46 26.66
N SER A 129 -32.31 -1.85 25.52
CA SER A 129 -33.09 -0.74 24.96
C SER A 129 -34.41 -1.22 24.33
N ILE A 130 -35.52 -0.71 24.83
CA ILE A 130 -36.87 -1.01 24.35
C ILE A 130 -36.97 -0.56 22.88
N PHE A 131 -37.36 -1.47 21.99
CA PHE A 131 -37.74 -1.13 20.62
C PHE A 131 -38.93 -0.16 20.67
N GLN A 132 -38.74 1.11 20.26
CA GLN A 132 -39.87 1.98 19.98
C GLN A 132 -40.55 1.45 18.72
N LYS A 133 -41.57 0.59 18.89
CA LYS A 133 -42.61 0.50 17.88
C LYS A 133 -43.13 1.91 17.69
N SER A 134 -42.96 2.44 16.48
CA SER A 134 -43.57 3.70 16.05
C SER A 134 -45.09 3.62 16.29
N HIS A 135 -45.55 4.10 17.45
CA HIS A 135 -46.94 4.45 17.72
C HIS A 135 -47.29 5.69 16.90
N ARG A 136 -47.30 5.54 15.58
CA ARG A 136 -47.84 6.51 14.66
C ARG A 136 -48.87 5.77 13.81
N TYR A 137 -50.04 5.55 14.41
CA TYR A 137 -51.39 5.46 13.85
C TYR A 137 -52.31 4.84 14.92
N ASP A 138 -52.55 5.57 16.00
CA ASP A 138 -53.76 5.40 16.81
C ASP A 138 -54.16 6.82 17.28
N GLY A 139 -55.30 7.31 16.80
CA GLY A 139 -55.84 8.63 17.14
C GLY A 139 -56.05 9.61 15.98
N MET A 140 -57.01 9.32 15.10
CA MET A 140 -58.22 10.14 14.88
C MET A 140 -59.20 9.40 13.96
#